data_AF-A0A1Y2H8Z1-F1
#
_entry.id   AF-A0A1Y2H8Z1-F1
#
_cell.length_a   1.000
_cell.length_b   1.000
_cell.length_c   1.000
_cell.angle_alpha   90.00
_cell.angle_beta   90.00
_cell.angle_gamma   90.00
#
_symmetry.space_group_name_H-M   'P 1'
#
loop_
_entity.id
_entity.type
_entity.pdbx_description
1 polymer ?
#
loop_
_entity_poly.entity_id
_entity_poly.type
_entity_poly.pdbx_seq_one_letter_code
_entity_poly.pdbx_strand_id
1 'polypeptide(L)' 'MPSEQQLVAAIAEILHGADLMTVTKKGIRGQLEGMFGVDLTEQRLWINAAIDQVLESMS' A
#
# COMPACT_ATOMS: atom_id res chain seq x y z
N MET A 1 -9.94 6.68 10.21
CA MET A 1 -9.51 5.65 9.24
C MET A 1 -9.51 6.27 7.86
N PRO A 2 -8.45 6.10 7.06
CA PRO A 2 -8.44 6.50 5.66
C PRO A 2 -9.48 5.70 4.85
N SER A 3 -9.97 6.28 3.76
CA SER A 3 -10.84 5.57 2.82
C SER A 3 -10.04 4.64 1.91
N GLU A 4 -10.72 3.67 1.30
CA GLU A 4 -10.11 2.77 0.32
C GLU A 4 -9.44 3.54 -0.83
N GLN A 5 -10.09 4.58 -1.34
CA GLN A 5 -9.52 5.43 -2.40
C GLN A 5 -8.22 6.13 -1.97
N GLN A 6 -8.17 6.62 -0.71
CA GLN A 6 -6.96 7.24 -0.17
C GLN A 6 -5.82 6.21 -0.03
N LEU A 7 -6.16 4.99 0.40
CA LEU A 7 -5.18 3.90 0.52
C LEU A 7 -4.65 3.46 -0.85
N VAL A 8 -5.51 3.32 -1.86
CA VAL A 8 -5.08 2.96 -3.23
C VAL A 8 -4.16 4.02 -3.81
N ALA A 9 -4.53 5.31 -3.67
CA ALA A 9 -3.69 6.41 -4.15
C ALA A 9 -2.31 6.40 -3.47
N ALA A 10 -2.27 6.20 -2.16
CA ALA A 10 -1.04 6.12 -1.39
C ALA A 10 -0.19 4.88 -1.74
N ILE A 11 -0.82 3.73 -1.98
CA ILE A 11 -0.13 2.51 -2.46
C ILE A 11 0.52 2.78 -3.81
N ALA A 12 -0.19 3.41 -4.76
CA ALA A 12 0.35 3.74 -6.07
C ALA A 12 1.53 4.73 -5.97
N GLU A 13 1.45 5.75 -5.11
CA GLU A 13 2.57 6.66 -4.84
C GLU A 13 3.79 5.93 -4.28
N ILE A 14 3.61 5.08 -3.26
CA ILE A 14 4.71 4.28 -2.68
C ILE A 14 5.35 3.41 -3.75
N LEU A 15 4.54 2.71 -4.56
CA LEU A 15 5.04 1.80 -5.59
C LEU A 15 5.75 2.53 -6.73
N HIS A 16 5.30 3.72 -7.12
CA HIS A 16 5.95 4.53 -8.15
C HIS A 16 7.34 5.02 -7.72
N GLY A 17 7.52 5.36 -6.44
CA GLY A 17 8.81 5.79 -5.90
C GLY A 17 9.73 4.65 -5.43
N ALA A 18 9.23 3.41 -5.37
CA ALA A 18 9.96 2.27 -4.80
C ALA A 18 10.69 1.45 -5.86
N ASP A 19 11.83 0.89 -5.46
CA ASP A 19 12.47 -0.18 -6.21
C ASP A 19 11.65 -1.47 -6.03
N LEU A 20 10.95 -1.88 -7.10
CA LEU A 20 10.05 -3.04 -7.12
C LEU A 20 10.75 -4.36 -6.78
N MET A 21 12.08 -4.45 -6.90
CA MET A 21 12.85 -5.66 -6.54
C MET A 21 13.07 -5.77 -5.02
N THR A 22 12.90 -4.67 -4.29
CA THR A 22 13.17 -4.59 -2.84
C THR A 22 11.93 -4.25 -2.01
N VAL A 23 10.89 -3.73 -2.65
CA VAL A 23 9.64 -3.36 -1.98
C VAL A 23 8.94 -4.61 -1.45
N THR A 24 8.42 -4.54 -0.23
CA THR A 24 7.67 -5.65 0.38
C THR A 24 6.30 -5.17 0.85
N LYS A 25 5.29 -6.05 0.81
CA LYS A 25 3.93 -5.75 1.30
C LYS A 25 3.93 -5.25 2.75
N LYS A 26 4.83 -5.80 3.58
CA LYS A 26 5.01 -5.36 4.98
C LYS A 26 5.56 -3.93 5.05
N GLY A 27 6.56 -3.60 4.24
CA GLY A 27 7.13 -2.26 4.17
C GLY A 27 6.13 -1.22 3.66
N ILE A 28 5.34 -1.57 2.64
CA ILE A 28 4.26 -0.71 2.12
C ILE A 28 3.23 -0.43 3.22
N ARG A 29 2.75 -1.47 3.92
CA ARG A 29 1.80 -1.26 5.03
C ARG A 29 2.37 -0.36 6.13
N GLY A 30 3.63 -0.57 6.53
CA GLY A 30 4.27 0.28 7.53
C GLY A 30 4.38 1.75 7.10
N GLN A 31 4.61 2.01 5.81
CA GLN A 31 4.58 3.37 5.26
C GLN A 31 3.17 3.96 5.29
N LEU A 32 2.14 3.19 4.91
CA LEU A 32 0.75 3.62 5.01
C LEU A 32 0.36 3.97 6.45
N GLU A 33 0.69 3.11 7.41
CA GLU A 33 0.46 3.33 8.84
C GLU A 33 1.17 4.61 9.32
N GLY A 34 2.40 4.84 8.88
CA GLY A 34 3.15 6.07 9.16
C GLY A 34 2.55 7.34 8.53
N MET A 35 2.04 7.25 7.30
CA MET A 35 1.43 8.39 6.60
C MET A 35 0.08 8.78 7.18
N PHE A 36 -0.76 7.81 7.52
CA PHE A 36 -2.10 8.06 8.02
C PHE A 36 -2.18 8.14 9.55
N GLY A 37 -1.12 7.75 10.27
CA GLY A 37 -1.07 7.75 11.72
C GLY A 37 -2.08 6.78 12.36
N VAL A 38 -2.42 5.70 11.66
CA VAL A 38 -3.39 4.70 12.12
C VAL A 38 -2.84 3.29 11.95
N ASP A 39 -3.27 2.38 12.83
CA ASP A 39 -3.03 0.95 12.65
C ASP A 39 -3.92 0.41 11.52
N LEU A 40 -3.31 -0.30 10.57
CA LEU A 40 -3.99 -0.87 9.41
C LEU A 40 -3.99 -2.41 9.47
N THR A 41 -3.77 -2.99 10.64
CA THR A 41 -3.69 -4.45 10.84
C THR A 41 -4.99 -5.13 10.42
N GLU A 42 -6.15 -4.56 10.74
CA GLU A 42 -7.47 -5.09 10.34
C GLU A 42 -7.69 -5.06 8.82
N GLN A 43 -7.10 -4.07 8.14
CA GLN A 43 -7.21 -3.88 6.69
C GLN A 43 -6.08 -4.61 5.93
N ARG A 44 -5.19 -5.33 6.62
CA ARG A 44 -4.01 -5.97 6.03
C ARG A 44 -4.32 -6.84 4.82
N LEU A 45 -5.38 -7.65 4.88
CA LEU A 45 -5.78 -8.55 3.81
C LEU A 45 -6.17 -7.76 2.55
N TRP A 46 -6.97 -6.71 2.74
CA TRP A 46 -7.39 -5.82 1.66
C TRP A 46 -6.22 -5.04 1.08
N ILE A 47 -5.34 -4.48 1.92
CA ILE A 47 -4.14 -3.75 1.49
C ILE A 47 -3.24 -4.65 0.64
N ASN A 48 -3.03 -5.91 1.04
CA ASN A 48 -2.26 -6.85 0.24
C ASN A 48 -2.87 -7.06 -1.16
N ALA A 49 -4.18 -7.24 -1.25
CA ALA A 49 -4.89 -7.40 -2.52
C ALA A 49 -4.86 -6.12 -3.37
N ALA A 50 -4.93 -4.95 -2.73
CA ALA A 50 -4.80 -3.66 -3.42
C ALA A 50 -3.38 -3.47 -3.99
N ILE A 51 -2.34 -3.83 -3.24
CA ILE A 51 -0.95 -3.81 -3.72
C ILE A 51 -0.79 -4.70 -4.95
N ASP A 52 -1.31 -5.93 -4.90
CA ASP A 52 -1.21 -6.87 -6.03
C ASP A 52 -1.92 -6.30 -7.28
N GLN A 53 -3.14 -5.78 -7.14
CA GLN A 53 -3.86 -5.16 -8.25
C GLN A 53 -3.13 -3.95 -8.86
N VAL A 54 -2.52 -3.10 -8.02
CA VAL A 54 -1.74 -1.96 -8.52
C VAL A 54 -0.51 -2.45 -9.28
N LEU A 55 0.21 -3.46 -8.76
CA LEU A 55 1.36 -4.05 -9.46
C LEU A 55 0.97 -4.67 -10.80
N GLU A 56 -0.15 -5.40 -10.87
CA GLU A 56 -0.69 -5.96 -12.12
C GLU A 56 -1.11 -4.87 -13.12
N SER A 57 -1.55 -3.71 -12.64
CA SER A 57 -1.87 -2.57 -13.53
C SER A 57 -0.65 -1.87 -14.10
N MET A 58 0.54 -2.10 -13.53
CA MET A 58 1.82 -1.50 -13.96
C MET A 58 2.63 -2.41 -14.89
N SER A 59 2.25 -3.68 -15.03
CA SER A 59 2.87 -4.66 -15.95
C SER A 59 2.26 -4.59 -17.35
#